data_AF-A0A9D1W225-F1
#
_entry.id   AF-A0A9D1W225-F1
#
_cell.length_a   1.000
_cell.length_b   1.000
_cell.length_c   1.000
_cell.angle_alpha   90.00
_cell.angle_beta   90.00
_cell.angle_gamma   90.00
#
_symmetry.space_group_name_H-M   'P 1'
#
loop_
_entity.id
_entity.type
_entity.pdbx_description
1 polymer ?
#
loop_
_entity_poly.entity_id
_entity_poly.type
_entity_poly.pdbx_seq_one_letter_code
_entity_poly.pdbx_strand_id
1 'polypeptide(L)'
;MTQTDDLALAIQKLASEANEESAAAKAEYEEQLRELRARLLEGRIARSSIAQNGEEELEEAYQARLAKIQSELDESLLALYRDEAGGTDPGGGTDPGGGTDPGGSGSDDAPYEVDYTLPMQQRYIIVKNYYLAYSDMAEALSDLLQDEVAQDYLGQYYSYLQQLLMMMQ
;
A
#
# COMPACT_ATOMS: atom_id res chain seq x y z
N MET A 1 -6.58 -23.51 15.44
CA MET A 1 -6.13 -22.63 14.37
C MET A 1 -6.81 -23.12 13.12
N THR A 2 -7.75 -22.32 12.64
CA THR A 2 -8.39 -22.50 11.33
C THR A 2 -7.47 -21.94 10.24
N GLN A 3 -7.54 -22.41 8.99
CA GLN A 3 -6.70 -21.94 7.88
C GLN A 3 -6.68 -20.40 7.76
N THR A 4 -7.83 -19.75 8.01
CA THR A 4 -7.97 -18.29 8.01
C THR A 4 -7.11 -17.59 9.07
N ASP A 5 -6.85 -18.23 10.22
CA ASP A 5 -5.97 -17.68 11.26
C ASP A 5 -4.50 -17.69 10.80
N ASP A 6 -4.11 -18.74 10.04
CA ASP A 6 -2.75 -18.91 9.55
C ASP A 6 -2.43 -17.92 8.42
N LEU A 7 -3.40 -17.69 7.50
CA LEU A 7 -3.28 -16.65 6.47
C LEU A 7 -3.17 -15.25 7.09
N ALA A 8 -4.04 -14.92 8.04
CA ALA A 8 -4.01 -13.62 8.71
C ALA A 8 -2.66 -13.37 9.40
N LEU A 9 -2.10 -14.40 10.05
CA LEU A 9 -0.79 -14.33 10.68
C LEU A 9 0.36 -14.18 9.67
N ALA A 10 0.29 -14.86 8.52
CA ALA A 10 1.27 -14.72 7.45
C ALA A 10 1.24 -13.31 6.83
N ILE A 11 0.05 -12.76 6.56
CA ILE A 11 -0.12 -11.38 6.08
C ILE A 11 0.44 -10.39 7.10
N GLN A 12 0.11 -10.56 8.39
CA GLN A 12 0.63 -9.69 9.45
C GLN A 12 2.17 -9.75 9.55
N LYS A 13 2.77 -10.93 9.37
CA LYS A 13 4.22 -11.08 9.38
C LYS A 13 4.88 -10.33 8.23
N LEU A 14 4.39 -10.52 7.00
CA LEU A 14 4.90 -9.81 5.82
C LEU A 14 4.74 -8.28 5.95
N ALA A 15 3.61 -7.84 6.50
CA ALA A 15 3.37 -6.43 6.82
C ALA A 15 4.40 -5.88 7.81
N SER A 16 4.70 -6.64 8.87
CA SER A 16 5.68 -6.23 9.89
C SER A 16 7.08 -6.13 9.30
N GLU A 17 7.49 -7.11 8.49
CA GLU A 17 8.80 -7.13 7.83
C GLU A 17 8.96 -5.92 6.87
N ALA A 18 7.96 -5.68 6.01
CA ALA A 18 7.97 -4.52 5.11
C ALA A 18 7.98 -3.17 5.87
N ASN A 19 7.34 -3.10 7.05
CA ASN A 19 7.38 -1.93 7.92
C ASN A 19 8.77 -1.70 8.53
N GLU A 20 9.40 -2.76 9.03
CA GLU A 20 10.76 -2.69 9.57
C GLU A 20 11.75 -2.25 8.49
N GLU A 21 11.64 -2.80 7.28
CA GLU A 21 12.50 -2.42 6.16
C GLU A 21 12.26 -0.98 5.69
N SER A 22 10.99 -0.55 5.63
CA SER A 22 10.64 0.83 5.28
C SER A 22 11.14 1.83 6.34
N ALA A 23 11.06 1.48 7.62
CA ALA A 23 11.57 2.29 8.72
C ALA A 23 13.10 2.39 8.66
N ALA A 24 13.80 1.30 8.34
CA ALA A 24 15.24 1.29 8.10
C ALA A 24 15.62 2.17 6.90
N ALA A 25 14.92 2.03 5.77
CA ALA A 25 15.14 2.85 4.58
C ALA A 25 14.95 4.35 4.86
N LYS A 26 13.95 4.70 5.68
CA LYS A 26 13.73 6.08 6.12
C LYS A 26 14.88 6.59 6.99
N ALA A 27 15.32 5.80 7.97
CA ALA A 27 16.42 6.19 8.85
C ALA A 27 17.72 6.42 8.06
N GLU A 28 18.02 5.55 7.09
CA GLU A 28 19.17 5.70 6.19
C GLU A 28 19.05 6.97 5.32
N TYR A 29 17.88 7.25 4.75
CA TYR A 29 17.64 8.48 3.98
C TYR A 29 17.85 9.74 4.83
N GLU A 30 17.29 9.78 6.04
CA GLU A 30 17.45 10.92 6.95
C GLU A 30 18.91 11.14 7.37
N GLU A 31 19.67 10.06 7.55
CA GLU A 31 21.11 10.13 7.83
C GLU A 31 21.89 10.69 6.62
N GLN A 32 21.67 10.14 5.42
CA GLN A 32 22.32 10.61 4.20
C GLN A 32 21.99 12.07 3.89
N LEU A 33 20.74 12.48 4.09
CA LEU A 33 20.30 13.87 3.92
C LEU A 33 21.01 14.80 4.92
N ARG A 34 21.15 14.37 6.18
CA ARG A 34 21.87 15.13 7.22
C ARG A 34 23.34 15.31 6.83
N GLU A 35 24.01 14.26 6.38
CA GLU A 35 25.40 14.30 5.94
C GLU A 35 25.59 15.17 4.70
N LEU A 36 24.70 15.06 3.71
CA LEU A 36 24.70 15.92 2.53
C LEU A 36 24.59 17.39 2.93
N ARG A 37 23.59 17.74 3.75
CA ARG A 37 23.37 19.11 4.22
C ARG A 37 24.58 19.66 4.99
N ALA A 38 25.21 18.84 5.84
CA ALA A 38 26.43 19.24 6.54
C ALA A 38 27.56 19.59 5.56
N ARG A 39 27.83 18.72 4.57
CA ARG A 39 28.85 18.96 3.54
C ARG A 39 28.56 20.21 2.70
N LEU A 40 27.31 20.43 2.32
CA LEU A 40 26.89 21.59 1.53
C LEU A 40 27.02 22.92 2.30
N LEU A 41 26.77 22.89 3.61
CA LEU A 41 26.97 24.04 4.50
C LEU A 41 28.46 24.37 4.66
N GLU A 42 29.31 23.36 4.89
CA GLU A 42 30.77 23.53 4.94
C GLU A 42 31.31 24.13 3.63
N GLY A 43 30.81 23.64 2.50
CA GLY A 43 31.14 24.16 1.17
C GLY A 43 30.50 25.51 0.84
N ARG A 44 29.62 26.05 1.69
CA ARG A 44 28.84 27.30 1.48
C ARG A 44 27.99 27.29 0.20
N ILE A 45 27.57 26.13 -0.27
CA ILE A 45 26.78 25.92 -1.49
C ILE A 45 25.38 25.38 -1.22
N ALA A 46 24.90 25.41 0.03
CA ALA A 46 23.58 24.90 0.43
C ALA A 46 22.38 25.55 -0.29
N ARG A 47 22.56 26.70 -0.94
CA ARG A 47 21.51 27.37 -1.75
C ARG A 47 21.71 27.23 -3.26
N SER A 48 22.65 26.39 -3.69
CA SER A 48 22.95 26.17 -5.10
C SER A 48 22.02 25.11 -5.70
N SER A 49 21.93 25.07 -7.03
CA SER A 49 21.26 23.97 -7.73
C SER A 49 21.93 22.62 -7.47
N ILE A 50 23.24 22.59 -7.17
CA ILE A 50 23.94 21.35 -6.78
C ILE A 50 23.38 20.80 -5.47
N ALA A 51 23.02 21.66 -4.53
CA ALA A 51 22.36 21.25 -3.29
C ALA A 51 20.97 20.67 -3.55
N GLN A 52 20.18 21.36 -4.39
CA GLN A 52 18.83 20.92 -4.76
C GLN A 52 18.86 19.56 -5.46
N ASN A 53 19.69 19.42 -6.49
CA ASN A 53 19.85 18.16 -7.21
C ASN A 53 20.27 17.01 -6.29
N GLY A 54 21.19 17.26 -5.33
CA GLY A 54 21.62 16.23 -4.40
C GLY A 54 20.53 15.80 -3.41
N GLU A 55 19.67 16.73 -2.98
CA GLU A 55 18.51 16.38 -2.14
C GLU A 55 17.45 15.61 -2.94
N GLU A 56 17.18 16.03 -4.19
CA GLU A 56 16.27 15.35 -5.12
C GLU A 56 16.74 13.93 -5.45
N GLU A 57 18.03 13.73 -5.77
CA GLU A 57 18.59 12.40 -6.03
C GLU A 57 18.44 11.44 -4.84
N LEU A 58 18.64 11.94 -3.61
CA LEU A 58 18.44 11.14 -2.40
C LEU A 58 16.97 10.81 -2.17
N GLU A 59 16.06 11.76 -2.44
CA GLU A 59 14.62 11.53 -2.35
C GLU A 59 14.16 10.50 -3.39
N GLU A 60 14.59 10.62 -4.64
CA GLU A 60 14.29 9.65 -5.70
C GLU A 60 14.78 8.25 -5.36
N ALA A 61 16.00 8.13 -4.83
CA ALA A 61 16.56 6.85 -4.39
C ALA A 61 15.75 6.25 -3.23
N TYR A 62 15.32 7.07 -2.27
CA TYR A 62 14.46 6.64 -1.17
C TYR A 62 13.10 6.16 -1.68
N GLN A 63 12.45 6.93 -2.57
CA GLN A 63 11.17 6.57 -3.17
C GLN A 63 11.26 5.29 -4.00
N ALA A 64 12.33 5.11 -4.78
CA ALA A 64 12.57 3.88 -5.53
C ALA A 64 12.72 2.66 -4.60
N ARG A 65 13.35 2.84 -3.43
CA ARG A 65 13.45 1.78 -2.42
C ARG A 65 12.10 1.45 -1.79
N LEU A 66 11.29 2.44 -1.45
CA LEU A 66 9.92 2.22 -0.95
C LEU A 66 9.06 1.49 -1.98
N ALA A 67 9.12 1.91 -3.25
CA ALA A 67 8.40 1.27 -4.35
C ALA A 67 8.78 -0.22 -4.50
N LYS A 68 10.07 -0.52 -4.34
CA LYS A 68 10.56 -1.91 -4.39
C LYS A 68 10.02 -2.73 -3.23
N ILE A 69 10.12 -2.24 -1.99
CA ILE A 69 9.59 -2.93 -0.80
C ILE A 69 8.09 -3.19 -0.98
N GLN A 70 7.35 -2.22 -1.50
CA GLN A 70 5.92 -2.36 -1.76
C GLN A 70 5.62 -3.43 -2.82
N SER A 71 6.37 -3.43 -3.93
CA SER A 71 6.25 -4.46 -4.97
C SER A 71 6.53 -5.87 -4.44
N GLU A 72 7.55 -6.04 -3.59
CA GLU A 72 7.89 -7.33 -2.99
C GLU A 72 6.82 -7.80 -2.00
N LEU A 73 6.22 -6.88 -1.23
CA LEU A 73 5.09 -7.16 -0.38
C LEU A 73 3.87 -7.62 -1.20
N ASP A 74 3.57 -6.92 -2.30
CA ASP A 74 2.42 -7.26 -3.17
C ASP A 74 2.60 -8.61 -3.86
N GLU A 75 3.79 -8.91 -4.37
CA GLU A 75 4.12 -10.22 -4.93
C GLU A 75 3.95 -11.34 -3.88
N SER A 76 4.45 -11.11 -2.66
CA SER A 76 4.35 -12.08 -1.56
C SER A 76 2.90 -12.30 -1.14
N LEU A 77 2.08 -11.25 -1.08
CA LEU A 77 0.66 -11.41 -0.77
C LEU A 77 -0.10 -12.11 -1.89
N LEU A 78 0.16 -11.77 -3.16
CA LEU A 78 -0.43 -12.46 -4.30
C LEU A 78 -0.17 -13.96 -4.25
N ALA A 79 1.05 -14.36 -3.88
CA ALA A 79 1.40 -15.77 -3.70
C ALA A 79 0.54 -16.43 -2.61
N LEU A 80 0.41 -15.79 -1.44
CA LEU A 80 -0.41 -16.29 -0.34
C LEU A 80 -1.89 -16.45 -0.75
N TYR A 81 -2.46 -15.45 -1.41
CA TYR A 81 -3.86 -15.50 -1.85
C TYR A 81 -4.09 -16.55 -2.94
N ARG A 82 -3.13 -16.76 -3.85
CA ARG A 82 -3.20 -17.81 -4.87
C ARG A 82 -3.15 -19.22 -4.26
N ASP A 83 -2.34 -19.40 -3.22
CA ASP A 83 -2.18 -20.67 -2.52
C ASP A 83 -3.43 -21.00 -1.68
N GLU A 84 -4.09 -20.00 -1.07
CA GLU A 84 -5.37 -20.16 -0.36
C GLU A 84 -6.56 -20.42 -1.28
N ALA A 85 -6.61 -19.78 -2.45
CA ALA A 85 -7.71 -19.94 -3.41
C ALA A 85 -7.74 -21.30 -4.12
N GLY A 86 -6.82 -22.22 -3.80
CA GLY A 86 -6.83 -23.58 -4.35
C GLY A 86 -6.87 -23.58 -5.88
N GLY A 87 -5.94 -22.86 -6.52
CA GLY A 87 -5.68 -22.87 -7.97
C GLY A 87 -6.86 -23.30 -8.86
N THR A 88 -7.85 -22.43 -9.07
CA THR A 88 -8.79 -22.60 -10.19
C THR A 88 -9.27 -21.24 -10.70
N ASP A 89 -9.09 -21.02 -12.00
CA ASP A 89 -9.83 -20.07 -12.83
C ASP A 89 -11.36 -20.22 -12.59
N PRO A 90 -12.13 -19.14 -12.36
CA PRO A 90 -13.58 -19.25 -12.27
C PRO A 90 -14.29 -18.41 -13.35
N GLY A 91 -14.15 -18.82 -14.61
CA GLY A 91 -15.23 -18.67 -15.57
C GLY A 91 -16.46 -19.50 -15.17
N GLY A 92 -17.52 -18.82 -14.72
CA GLY A 92 -18.92 -19.22 -14.98
C GLY A 92 -19.78 -19.74 -13.81
N GLY A 93 -20.94 -19.10 -13.60
CA GLY A 93 -22.13 -19.72 -12.99
C GLY A 93 -23.04 -18.79 -12.17
N THR A 94 -24.16 -18.37 -12.76
CA THR A 94 -25.27 -17.54 -12.24
C THR A 94 -26.09 -18.17 -11.08
N ASP A 95 -26.61 -17.37 -10.13
CA ASP A 95 -28.04 -16.97 -9.92
C ASP A 95 -28.23 -16.19 -8.56
N PRO A 96 -29.41 -15.64 -8.14
CA PRO A 96 -29.50 -14.24 -7.72
C PRO A 96 -30.06 -13.99 -6.30
N GLY A 97 -29.61 -12.89 -5.69
CA GLY A 97 -30.47 -12.04 -4.87
C GLY A 97 -30.30 -12.05 -3.35
N GLY A 98 -30.25 -10.83 -2.80
CA GLY A 98 -31.09 -10.44 -1.66
C GLY A 98 -30.38 -9.83 -0.45
N GLY A 99 -30.64 -8.54 -0.18
CA GLY A 99 -30.50 -7.94 1.15
C GLY A 99 -30.30 -6.43 1.18
N THR A 100 -31.36 -5.67 1.45
CA THR A 100 -31.43 -4.20 1.56
C THR A 100 -30.94 -3.63 2.91
N ASP A 101 -30.29 -2.45 2.82
CA ASP A 101 -30.09 -1.27 3.71
C ASP A 101 -31.02 -1.08 4.95
N PRO A 102 -30.73 -0.23 5.99
CA PRO A 102 -30.09 1.12 5.89
C PRO A 102 -29.25 1.66 7.09
N GLY A 103 -28.40 2.67 6.84
CA GLY A 103 -28.35 3.87 7.71
C GLY A 103 -27.01 4.30 8.32
N GLY A 104 -26.64 5.56 8.07
CA GLY A 104 -25.68 6.33 8.87
C GLY A 104 -25.16 7.55 8.12
N SER A 105 -25.74 8.74 8.37
CA SER A 105 -25.15 9.99 7.89
C SER A 105 -23.92 10.33 8.73
N GLY A 106 -22.75 10.24 8.09
CA GLY A 106 -21.51 10.89 8.47
C GLY A 106 -20.66 11.02 7.22
N SER A 107 -20.64 12.20 6.62
CA SER A 107 -19.56 12.61 5.70
C SER A 107 -18.21 12.18 6.29
N ASP A 108 -17.42 11.38 5.57
CA ASP A 108 -16.15 10.66 5.97
C ASP A 108 -16.23 9.11 6.08
N ASP A 109 -17.22 8.42 5.50
CA ASP A 109 -17.36 6.95 5.63
C ASP A 109 -16.66 6.16 4.51
N ALA A 110 -15.37 5.84 4.69
CA ALA A 110 -14.78 4.72 3.96
C ALA A 110 -15.34 3.39 4.52
N PRO A 111 -15.51 2.33 3.71
CA PRO A 111 -16.05 1.05 4.16
C PRO A 111 -15.05 0.21 5.00
N TYR A 112 -13.87 0.76 5.27
CA TYR A 112 -12.79 0.19 6.07
C TYR A 112 -12.35 1.19 7.14
N GLU A 113 -11.61 0.72 8.14
CA GLU A 113 -11.15 1.58 9.23
C GLU A 113 -10.09 2.60 8.76
N VAL A 114 -10.37 3.89 8.98
CA VAL A 114 -9.49 5.00 8.62
C VAL A 114 -8.82 5.55 9.87
N ASP A 115 -7.51 5.34 10.00
CA ASP A 115 -6.66 5.83 11.07
C ASP A 115 -5.39 6.49 10.50
N TYR A 116 -5.40 7.82 10.45
CA TYR A 116 -4.29 8.65 9.98
C TYR A 116 -3.11 8.71 10.96
N THR A 117 -3.14 7.98 12.08
CA THR A 117 -1.97 7.79 12.94
C THR A 117 -1.11 6.59 12.51
N LEU A 118 -1.66 5.70 11.68
CA LEU A 118 -0.96 4.53 11.18
C LEU A 118 0.11 4.89 10.15
N PRO A 119 1.20 4.10 10.06
CA PRO A 119 2.13 4.14 8.93
C PRO A 119 1.41 3.89 7.60
N MET A 120 1.88 4.52 6.52
CA MET A 120 1.24 4.46 5.20
C MET A 120 1.04 3.04 4.67
N GLN A 121 1.99 2.14 4.96
CA GLN A 121 1.95 0.73 4.62
C GLN A 121 0.81 -0.02 5.34
N GLN A 122 0.54 0.31 6.60
CA GLN A 122 -0.56 -0.32 7.35
C GLN A 122 -1.91 0.15 6.83
N ARG A 123 -2.04 1.45 6.50
CA ARG A 123 -3.21 1.98 5.79
C ARG A 123 -3.43 1.25 4.48
N TYR A 124 -2.35 1.09 3.69
CA TYR A 124 -2.36 0.36 2.43
C TYR A 124 -2.88 -1.06 2.60
N ILE A 125 -2.45 -1.79 3.63
CA ILE A 125 -2.93 -3.16 3.87
C ILE A 125 -4.41 -3.18 4.26
N ILE A 126 -4.89 -2.24 5.07
CA ILE A 126 -6.31 -2.16 5.45
C ILE A 126 -7.18 -2.00 4.19
N VAL A 127 -6.87 -1.00 3.37
CA VAL A 127 -7.63 -0.72 2.14
C VAL A 127 -7.46 -1.87 1.14
N LYS A 128 -6.24 -2.38 0.97
CA LYS A 128 -5.97 -3.53 0.10
C LYS A 128 -6.78 -4.75 0.49
N ASN A 129 -6.79 -5.13 1.76
CA ASN A 129 -7.52 -6.31 2.23
C ASN A 129 -9.03 -6.14 2.04
N TYR A 130 -9.55 -4.92 2.21
CA TYR A 130 -10.95 -4.62 1.89
C TYR A 130 -11.25 -4.92 0.41
N TYR A 131 -10.48 -4.36 -0.52
CA TYR A 131 -10.72 -4.57 -1.95
C TYR A 131 -10.40 -5.97 -2.46
N LEU A 132 -9.40 -6.65 -1.88
CA LEU A 132 -9.09 -8.05 -2.21
C LEU A 132 -10.09 -9.05 -1.65
N ALA A 133 -10.97 -8.64 -0.73
CA ALA A 133 -12.06 -9.49 -0.24
C ALA A 133 -13.23 -9.60 -1.24
N TYR A 134 -13.26 -8.76 -2.28
CA TYR A 134 -14.27 -8.83 -3.34
C TYR A 134 -14.13 -10.16 -4.10
N SER A 135 -15.25 -10.68 -4.59
CA SER A 135 -15.24 -11.87 -5.45
C SER A 135 -14.90 -11.54 -6.91
N ASP A 136 -15.18 -10.31 -7.35
CA ASP A 136 -14.86 -9.80 -8.69
C ASP A 136 -13.84 -8.66 -8.58
N MET A 137 -12.63 -8.86 -9.13
CA MET A 137 -11.55 -7.87 -9.09
C MET A 137 -11.80 -6.68 -10.01
N ALA A 138 -12.61 -6.85 -11.07
CA ALA A 138 -13.01 -5.74 -11.92
C ALA A 138 -14.01 -4.83 -11.18
N GLU A 139 -14.90 -5.40 -10.37
CA GLU A 139 -15.79 -4.65 -9.46
C GLU A 139 -14.97 -3.93 -8.38
N ALA A 140 -14.02 -4.63 -7.74
CA ALA A 140 -13.13 -4.04 -6.74
C ALA A 140 -12.34 -2.84 -7.29
N LEU A 141 -11.80 -2.97 -8.50
CA LEU A 141 -11.09 -1.88 -9.17
C LEU A 141 -12.03 -0.72 -9.49
N SER A 142 -13.25 -0.99 -9.96
CA SER A 142 -14.25 0.04 -10.25
C SER A 142 -14.63 0.83 -9.00
N ASP A 143 -14.83 0.15 -7.87
CA ASP A 143 -15.16 0.77 -6.59
C ASP A 143 -13.98 1.56 -6.02
N LEU A 144 -12.75 1.02 -6.10
CA LEU A 144 -11.53 1.74 -5.70
C LEU A 144 -11.39 3.06 -6.46
N LEU A 145 -11.64 3.05 -7.77
CA LEU A 145 -11.56 4.25 -8.62
C LEU A 145 -12.56 5.36 -8.24
N GLN A 146 -13.59 5.03 -7.47
CA GLN A 146 -14.59 5.98 -6.96
C GLN A 146 -14.35 6.35 -5.48
N ASP A 147 -13.41 5.68 -4.81
CA ASP A 147 -13.11 5.88 -3.40
C ASP A 147 -12.08 7.02 -3.22
N GLU A 148 -12.60 8.23 -3.11
CA GLU A 148 -11.80 9.43 -2.83
C GLU A 148 -11.12 9.35 -1.45
N VAL A 149 -11.69 8.60 -0.49
CA VAL A 149 -11.08 8.41 0.82
C VAL A 149 -9.85 7.50 0.71
N ALA A 150 -9.91 6.41 -0.06
CA ALA A 150 -8.74 5.57 -0.35
C ALA A 150 -7.62 6.40 -1.00
N GLN A 151 -7.99 7.27 -1.93
CA GLN A 151 -7.04 8.10 -2.65
C GLN A 151 -6.30 9.07 -1.70
N ASP A 152 -7.02 9.75 -0.80
CA ASP A 152 -6.42 10.63 0.21
C ASP A 152 -5.64 9.83 1.28
N TYR A 153 -6.25 8.76 1.79
CA TYR A 153 -5.75 7.97 2.90
C TYR A 153 -4.45 7.21 2.58
N LEU A 154 -4.30 6.77 1.33
CA LEU A 154 -3.11 6.04 0.84
C LEU A 154 -2.09 6.94 0.12
N GLY A 155 -2.51 8.08 -0.41
CA GLY A 155 -1.67 8.95 -1.22
C GLY A 155 -1.00 8.19 -2.37
N GLN A 156 0.34 8.18 -2.42
CA GLN A 156 1.09 7.49 -3.48
C GLN A 156 0.82 5.97 -3.53
N TYR A 157 0.49 5.36 -2.39
CA TYR A 157 0.22 3.93 -2.30
C TYR A 157 -1.09 3.50 -2.97
N TYR A 158 -2.00 4.44 -3.23
CA TYR A 158 -3.21 4.20 -4.00
C TYR A 158 -2.90 3.61 -5.38
N SER A 159 -1.87 4.15 -6.05
CA SER A 159 -1.48 3.70 -7.39
C SER A 159 -0.96 2.26 -7.41
N TYR A 160 -0.30 1.81 -6.34
CA TYR A 160 0.13 0.42 -6.20
C TYR A 160 -1.07 -0.52 -6.02
N LEU A 161 -2.08 -0.13 -5.23
CA LEU A 161 -3.29 -0.95 -5.08
C LEU A 161 -4.06 -1.04 -6.39
N GLN A 162 -4.18 0.08 -7.10
CA GLN A 162 -4.80 0.11 -8.42
C GLN A 162 -4.07 -0.83 -9.41
N GLN A 163 -2.74 -0.77 -9.48
CA GLN A 163 -1.94 -1.64 -10.33
C GLN A 163 -2.09 -3.11 -9.95
N LEU A 164 -2.11 -3.41 -8.65
CA LEU A 164 -2.32 -4.77 -8.14
C LEU A 164 -3.66 -5.34 -8.61
N LEU A 165 -4.76 -4.62 -8.38
CA LEU A 165 -6.08 -5.04 -8.84
C LEU A 165 -6.14 -5.18 -10.36
N MET A 166 -5.47 -4.29 -11.11
CA MET A 166 -5.36 -4.39 -12.57
C MET A 166 -4.61 -5.64 -13.05
N MET A 167 -3.71 -6.21 -12.25
CA MET A 167 -3.00 -7.45 -12.57
C MET A 167 -3.79 -8.71 -12.19
N MET A 168 -4.83 -8.57 -11.36
CA MET A 168 -5.65 -9.68 -10.84
C MET A 168 -7.00 -9.86 -11.54
N GLN A 169 -7.44 -8.89 -12.33
CA GLN A 169 -8.62 -8.99 -13.22
C GLN A 169 -8.42 -9.95 -14.40
#